data_AF-A0A535E071-F1
#
_entry.id   AF-A0A535E071-F1
#
_cell.length_a   1.000
_cell.length_b   1.000
_cell.length_c   1.000
_cell.angle_alpha   90.00
_cell.angle_beta   90.00
_cell.angle_gamma   90.00
#
_symmetry.space_group_name_H-M   'P 1'
#
loop_
_entity.id
_entity.type
_entity.pdbx_description
1 polymer ?
#
loop_
_entity_poly.entity_id
_entity_poly.type
_entity_poly.pdbx_seq_one_letter_code
_entity_poly.pdbx_strand_id
1 'polypeptide(L)'
;MIRTVLRAATVAAVTMVFTVAVADSAFAAGEEISATLDRITSWIQGILLSVGILSFVLGAGFYLAEGTIGGHERGKALMVGAIIGVILGFLAKPIVNLAASFVH
;
A
#
# COMPACT_ATOMS: atom_id res chain seq x y z
N MET A 1 17.29 8.20 10.19
CA MET A 1 16.62 7.07 9.52
C MET A 1 15.70 6.28 10.47
N ILE A 2 16.15 5.86 11.66
CA ILE A 2 15.33 5.08 12.64
C ILE A 2 13.97 5.74 12.96
N ARG A 3 13.93 7.05 13.18
CA ARG A 3 12.68 7.81 13.43
C ARG A 3 11.67 7.75 12.27
N THR A 4 12.14 7.70 11.03
CA THR A 4 11.29 7.66 9.83
C THR A 4 10.69 6.27 9.63
N VAL A 5 11.49 5.22 9.88
CA VAL A 5 11.05 3.82 9.84
C VAL A 5 10.06 3.53 10.97
N LEU A 6 10.30 4.03 12.17
CA LEU A 6 9.36 3.93 13.30
C LEU A 6 8.02 4.61 13.02
N ARG A 7 8.04 5.77 12.36
CA ARG A 7 6.81 6.48 11.93
C ARG A 7 6.04 5.71 10.86
N ALA A 8 6.73 5.12 9.89
CA ALA A 8 6.08 4.28 8.88
C ALA A 8 5.46 3.01 9.50
N ALA A 9 6.18 2.36 10.42
CA ALA A 9 5.70 1.18 11.12
C ALA A 9 4.50 1.48 12.04
N THR A 10 4.50 2.63 12.72
CA THR A 10 3.36 3.05 13.55
C THR A 10 2.14 3.41 12.71
N VAL A 11 2.31 4.07 11.57
CA VAL A 11 1.20 4.33 10.64
C VAL A 11 0.62 3.02 10.10
N ALA A 12 1.47 2.07 9.70
CA ALA A 12 1.02 0.75 9.25
C ALA A 12 0.26 -0.02 10.35
N ALA A 13 0.77 -0.01 11.59
CA ALA A 13 0.13 -0.67 12.72
C ALA A 13 -1.22 -0.04 13.09
N VAL A 14 -1.31 1.29 13.10
CA VAL A 14 -2.58 2.01 13.37
C VAL A 14 -3.61 1.72 12.28
N THR A 15 -3.18 1.64 11.02
CA THR A 15 -4.07 1.29 9.90
C THR A 15 -4.60 -0.14 10.05
N MET A 16 -3.74 -1.10 10.43
CA MET A 16 -4.14 -2.49 10.69
C MET A 16 -5.15 -2.60 11.84
N VAL A 17 -4.89 -1.94 12.97
CA VAL A 17 -5.78 -1.98 14.14
C VAL A 17 -7.14 -1.37 13.82
N PHE A 18 -7.17 -0.26 13.06
CA PHE A 18 -8.42 0.35 12.61
C PHE A 18 -9.22 -0.57 11.69
N THR A 19 -8.56 -1.27 10.76
CA THR A 19 -9.24 -2.22 9.87
C THR A 19 -9.85 -3.43 10.59
N VAL A 20 -9.22 -3.90 11.69
CA VAL A 20 -9.73 -5.04 12.47
C VAL A 20 -10.91 -4.62 13.34
N ALA A 21 -10.87 -3.44 13.97
CA ALA A 21 -11.93 -2.97 14.86
C ALA A 21 -13.23 -2.62 14.11
N VAL A 22 -13.14 -2.21 12.83
CA VAL A 22 -14.31 -1.89 11.98
C VAL A 22 -14.96 -3.16 11.39
N ALA A 23 -14.25 -4.29 11.36
CA ALA A 23 -14.77 -5.54 10.81
C ALA A 23 -15.91 -6.13 11.66
N ASP A 24 -15.86 -5.98 12.99
CA ASP A 24 -16.78 -6.65 13.92
C ASP A 24 -18.21 -6.08 13.87
N SER A 25 -18.35 -4.77 13.60
CA SER A 25 -19.67 -4.12 13.43
C SER A 25 -20.28 -4.32 12.04
N ALA A 26 -19.48 -4.74 11.06
CA ALA A 26 -19.92 -4.93 9.69
C ALA A 26 -20.71 -6.25 9.53
N PHE A 27 -20.34 -7.32 10.25
CA PHE A 27 -20.89 -8.69 10.12
C PHE A 27 -22.42 -8.84 10.23
N ALA A 28 -23.14 -7.83 10.73
CA ALA A 28 -24.61 -7.85 10.82
C ALA A 28 -25.34 -7.46 9.52
N ALA A 29 -24.65 -6.92 8.51
CA ALA A 29 -25.25 -6.33 7.30
C ALA A 29 -24.63 -6.89 6.00
N GLY A 30 -24.64 -8.22 5.81
CA GLY A 30 -23.84 -8.96 4.80
C GLY A 30 -23.72 -8.36 3.39
N GLU A 31 -24.77 -7.73 2.85
CA GLU A 31 -24.74 -7.08 1.52
C GLU A 31 -24.02 -5.72 1.56
N GLU A 32 -24.18 -4.95 2.65
CA GLU A 32 -23.46 -3.70 2.89
C GLU A 32 -21.96 -3.93 3.15
N ILE A 33 -21.59 -5.07 3.74
CA ILE A 33 -20.19 -5.44 3.98
C ILE A 33 -19.46 -5.63 2.66
N SER A 34 -20.03 -6.41 1.74
CA SER A 34 -19.39 -6.70 0.45
C SER A 34 -19.18 -5.41 -0.35
N ALA A 35 -20.20 -4.54 -0.39
CA ALA A 35 -20.08 -3.22 -1.01
C ALA A 35 -19.05 -2.31 -0.33
N THR A 36 -18.93 -2.40 1.00
CA THR A 36 -17.95 -1.63 1.77
C THR A 36 -16.53 -2.13 1.53
N LEU A 37 -16.31 -3.45 1.53
CA LEU A 37 -15.04 -4.08 1.22
C LEU A 37 -14.58 -3.71 -0.19
N ASP A 38 -15.44 -3.81 -1.19
CA ASP A 38 -15.12 -3.41 -2.56
C ASP A 38 -14.68 -1.93 -2.66
N ARG A 39 -15.38 -1.03 -1.96
CA ARG A 39 -15.00 0.40 -1.91
C ARG A 39 -13.65 0.58 -1.24
N ILE A 40 -13.44 0.00 -0.06
CA ILE A 40 -12.16 0.12 0.67
C ILE A 40 -11.01 -0.46 -0.15
N THR A 41 -11.19 -1.63 -0.75
CA THR A 41 -10.20 -2.26 -1.63
C THR A 41 -9.86 -1.37 -2.82
N SER A 42 -10.86 -0.77 -3.46
CA SER A 42 -10.64 0.17 -4.56
C SER A 42 -9.86 1.41 -4.12
N TRP A 43 -10.14 1.95 -2.93
CA TRP A 43 -9.42 3.08 -2.36
C TRP A 43 -7.96 2.72 -2.05
N ILE A 44 -7.72 1.58 -1.39
CA ILE A 44 -6.38 1.08 -1.09
C ILE A 44 -5.58 0.86 -2.37
N GLN A 45 -6.19 0.24 -3.39
CA GLN A 45 -5.58 0.07 -4.69
C GLN A 45 -5.18 1.41 -5.30
N GLY A 46 -6.08 2.40 -5.32
CA GLY A 46 -5.78 3.73 -5.85
C GLY A 46 -4.63 4.43 -5.12
N ILE A 47 -4.58 4.33 -3.78
CA ILE A 47 -3.50 4.89 -2.96
C ILE A 47 -2.17 4.20 -3.25
N LEU A 48 -2.13 2.86 -3.27
CA LEU A 48 -0.89 2.10 -3.52
C LEU A 48 -0.32 2.39 -4.90
N LEU A 49 -1.18 2.45 -5.92
CA LEU A 49 -0.76 2.81 -7.28
C LEU A 49 -0.21 4.24 -7.33
N SER A 50 -0.90 5.20 -6.71
CA SER A 50 -0.48 6.60 -6.71
C SER A 50 0.84 6.81 -5.98
N VAL A 51 0.97 6.24 -4.78
CA VAL A 51 2.20 6.32 -3.98
C VAL A 51 3.36 5.60 -4.68
N GLY A 52 3.08 4.46 -5.31
CA GLY A 52 4.06 3.73 -6.12
C GLY A 52 4.58 4.60 -7.26
N ILE A 53 3.69 5.17 -8.08
CA ILE A 53 4.09 6.05 -9.20
C ILE A 53 4.88 7.26 -8.69
N LEU A 54 4.41 7.95 -7.65
CA LEU A 54 5.11 9.11 -7.08
C LEU A 54 6.50 8.73 -6.56
N SER A 55 6.62 7.61 -5.86
CA SER A 55 7.91 7.11 -5.35
C SER A 55 8.84 6.75 -6.50
N PHE A 56 8.32 6.19 -7.60
CA PHE A 56 9.10 5.90 -8.79
C PHE A 56 9.64 7.19 -9.44
N VAL A 57 8.81 8.22 -9.57
CA VAL A 57 9.24 9.53 -10.10
C VAL A 57 10.31 10.17 -9.23
N LEU A 58 10.16 10.13 -7.90
CA LEU A 58 11.19 10.62 -6.98
C LEU A 58 12.50 9.82 -7.11
N GLY A 59 12.39 8.49 -7.22
CA GLY A 59 13.54 7.61 -7.45
C GLY A 59 14.25 7.91 -8.77
N ALA A 60 13.50 8.14 -9.84
CA ALA A 60 14.04 8.56 -11.14
C ALA A 60 14.73 9.93 -11.04
N GLY A 61 14.20 10.85 -10.23
CA GLY A 61 14.84 12.12 -9.90
C GLY A 61 16.23 11.94 -9.28
N PHE A 62 16.34 11.14 -8.21
CA PHE A 62 17.64 10.80 -7.61
C PHE A 62 18.57 10.10 -8.61
N TYR A 63 18.02 9.19 -9.42
CA TYR A 63 18.78 8.44 -10.41
C TYR A 63 19.33 9.32 -11.53
N LEU A 64 18.60 10.32 -12.00
CA LEU A 64 19.01 11.11 -13.17
C LEU A 64 19.69 12.44 -12.79
N ALA A 65 19.29 13.07 -11.69
CA ALA A 65 19.70 14.44 -11.38
C ALA A 65 20.89 14.55 -10.41
N GLU A 66 21.13 13.55 -9.55
CA GLU A 66 22.13 13.67 -8.48
C GLU A 66 23.57 13.47 -8.96
N GLY A 67 23.79 12.85 -10.14
CA GLY A 67 25.09 12.76 -10.82
C GLY A 67 26.20 12.02 -10.06
N THR A 68 25.90 11.45 -8.89
CA THR A 68 26.83 10.70 -8.05
C THR A 68 26.45 9.22 -8.03
N ILE A 69 27.44 8.34 -7.82
CA ILE A 69 27.22 6.90 -7.68
C ILE A 69 26.21 6.61 -6.56
N GLY A 70 26.29 7.34 -5.44
CA GLY A 70 25.36 7.18 -4.32
C GLY A 70 23.92 7.56 -4.66
N GLY A 71 23.71 8.60 -5.46
CA GLY A 71 22.39 9.01 -5.94
C GLY A 71 21.78 8.00 -6.91
N HIS A 72 22.59 7.44 -7.82
CA HIS A 72 22.16 6.36 -8.70
C HIS A 72 21.68 5.12 -7.93
N GLU A 73 22.46 4.65 -6.94
CA GLU A 73 22.08 3.46 -6.17
C GLU A 73 20.84 3.70 -5.29
N ARG A 74 20.71 4.89 -4.69
CA ARG A 74 19.50 5.29 -3.97
C ARG A 74 18.28 5.35 -4.88
N GLY A 75 18.41 5.99 -6.04
CA GLY A 75 17.35 6.10 -7.04
C GLY A 75 16.85 4.74 -7.50
N LYS A 76 17.77 3.82 -7.86
CA LYS A 76 17.42 2.43 -8.22
C LYS A 76 16.65 1.72 -7.10
N ALA A 77 17.15 1.78 -5.86
CA ALA A 77 16.50 1.12 -4.73
C ALA A 77 15.08 1.64 -4.51
N LEU A 78 14.89 2.96 -4.63
CA LEU A 78 13.58 3.61 -4.49
C LEU A 78 12.63 3.24 -5.63
N MET A 79 13.12 3.18 -6.87
CA MET A 79 12.35 2.74 -8.04
C MET A 79 11.93 1.26 -7.92
N VAL A 80 12.81 0.37 -7.45
CA VAL A 80 12.47 -1.04 -7.22
C VAL A 80 11.41 -1.17 -6.14
N GLY A 81 11.55 -0.45 -5.02
CA GLY A 81 10.52 -0.43 -3.97
C GLY A 81 9.17 0.09 -4.46
N ALA A 82 9.18 1.11 -5.31
CA ALA A 82 7.98 1.66 -5.93
C ALA A 82 7.25 0.64 -6.83
N ILE A 83 8.00 -0.14 -7.63
CA ILE A 83 7.44 -1.21 -8.46
C ILE A 83 6.74 -2.26 -7.58
N ILE A 84 7.35 -2.65 -6.46
CA ILE A 84 6.73 -3.58 -5.50
C ILE A 84 5.41 -3.00 -4.98
N GLY A 85 5.37 -1.71 -4.62
CA GLY A 85 4.14 -1.04 -4.21
C GLY A 85 3.04 -1.04 -5.28
N VAL A 86 3.40 -0.83 -6.54
CA VAL A 86 2.46 -0.90 -7.68
C VAL A 86 1.93 -2.32 -7.86
N ILE A 87 2.79 -3.34 -7.79
CA ILE A 87 2.38 -4.75 -7.87
C ILE A 87 1.39 -5.07 -6.74
N LEU A 88 1.67 -4.65 -5.50
CA LEU A 88 0.76 -4.83 -4.38
C LEU A 88 -0.58 -4.11 -4.59
N GLY A 89 -0.57 -2.92 -5.21
CA GLY A 89 -1.79 -2.23 -5.62
C GLY A 89 -2.65 -3.06 -6.57
N PHE A 90 -2.06 -3.66 -7.59
CA PHE A 90 -2.79 -4.56 -8.52
C PHE A 90 -3.28 -5.84 -7.84
N LEU A 91 -2.53 -6.37 -6.87
CA LEU A 91 -2.88 -7.58 -6.13
C LEU A 91 -3.89 -7.34 -5.00
N ALA A 92 -4.19 -6.10 -4.64
CA ALA A 92 -5.08 -5.76 -3.51
C ALA A 92 -6.44 -6.46 -3.63
N LYS A 93 -7.09 -6.40 -4.80
CA LYS A 93 -8.40 -7.04 -5.02
C LYS A 93 -8.34 -8.57 -5.01
N PRO A 94 -7.42 -9.22 -5.74
CA PRO A 94 -7.20 -10.67 -5.61
C PRO A 94 -6.96 -11.14 -4.17
N ILE A 95 -6.16 -10.42 -3.38
CA ILE A 95 -5.88 -10.76 -1.98
C ILE A 95 -7.14 -10.69 -1.13
N VAL A 96 -7.95 -9.64 -1.27
CA VAL A 96 -9.19 -9.49 -0.52
C VAL A 96 -10.21 -10.56 -0.90
N ASN A 97 -10.33 -10.88 -2.19
CA ASN A 97 -11.19 -11.96 -2.66
C ASN A 97 -10.77 -13.33 -2.09
N LEU A 98 -9.47 -13.61 -2.06
CA LEU A 98 -8.93 -14.82 -1.45
C LEU A 98 -9.26 -14.87 0.05
N ALA A 99 -9.04 -13.78 0.78
CA ALA A 99 -9.35 -13.72 2.20
C ALA A 99 -10.85 -13.94 2.48
N ALA A 100 -11.72 -13.32 1.69
CA ALA A 100 -13.16 -13.51 1.79
C ALA A 100 -13.59 -14.97 1.54
N SER A 101 -12.89 -15.69 0.66
CA SER A 101 -13.18 -17.11 0.37
C SER A 101 -12.93 -18.05 1.55
N PHE A 102 -12.15 -17.66 2.56
CA PHE A 102 -11.90 -18.46 3.76
C PHE A 102 -12.89 -18.19 4.90
N VAL A 103 -13.76 -17.19 4.74
CA VAL A 103 -14.73 -16.76 5.76
C VAL A 103 -16.14 -17.30 5.46
N HIS A 104 -16.38 -17.76 4.23
CA HIS A 104 -17.57 -18.50 3.82
C HIS A 104 -17.37 -20.01 3.99
#